data_AF-A0A846HMA5-F1
#
_entry.id   AF-A0A846HMA5-F1
#
_cell.length_a   1.000
_cell.length_b   1.000
_cell.length_c   1.000
_cell.angle_alpha   90.00
_cell.angle_beta   90.00
_cell.angle_gamma   90.00
#
_symmetry.space_group_name_H-M   'P 1'
#
loop_
_entity.id
_entity.type
_entity.pdbx_description
1 polymer ?
#
loop_
_entity_poly.entity_id
_entity_poly.type
_entity_poly.pdbx_seq_one_letter_code
_entity_poly.pdbx_strand_id
1 'polypeptide(L)'
;MHLQSASSGLAKTPDKILQEVVSIAQSERTGQQPEGRRRILSLVIKDRRALHAAYMPFVKNGGLFVPTNQPYQLGDELFLLVQLLDEPDRIPVAGQVVWVTPIGAEGNRAAGVGIQFKEQEKNDIRHKFEQYLPTGADAQRPTHTM
;
A
#
# COMPACT_ATOMS: atom_id res chain seq x y z
N MET A 1 -28.79 -43.36 22.52
CA MET A 1 -28.17 -42.09 22.94
C MET A 1 -27.15 -41.72 21.88
N HIS A 2 -27.50 -40.79 20.98
CA HIS A 2 -26.60 -40.26 19.95
C HIS A 2 -25.95 -39.00 20.51
N LEU A 3 -24.63 -39.00 20.70
CA LEU A 3 -23.87 -37.81 21.06
C LEU A 3 -23.20 -37.25 19.79
N GLN A 4 -23.59 -36.01 19.47
CA GLN A 4 -22.89 -35.11 18.57
C GLN A 4 -21.49 -34.80 19.09
N SER A 5 -20.53 -34.68 18.17
CA SER A 5 -19.37 -33.82 18.35
C SER A 5 -19.02 -33.22 16.98
N ALA A 6 -19.52 -32.01 16.79
CA ALA A 6 -19.12 -31.14 15.71
C ALA A 6 -17.73 -30.59 16.04
N SER A 7 -16.71 -31.09 15.36
CA SER A 7 -15.40 -30.42 15.27
C SER A 7 -15.46 -29.42 14.12
N SER A 8 -15.71 -28.18 14.51
CA SER A 8 -15.73 -26.98 13.67
C SER A 8 -14.42 -26.84 12.89
N GLY A 9 -14.50 -27.01 11.58
CA GLY A 9 -13.42 -26.70 10.65
C GLY A 9 -13.26 -25.19 10.59
N LEU A 10 -12.34 -24.65 11.39
CA LEU A 10 -11.84 -23.29 11.24
C LEU A 10 -10.98 -23.25 9.98
N ALA A 11 -11.64 -23.23 8.82
CA ALA A 11 -11.00 -22.95 7.54
C ALA A 11 -10.48 -21.51 7.60
N LYS A 12 -9.17 -21.36 7.86
CA LYS A 12 -8.43 -20.12 7.61
C LYS A 12 -8.72 -19.73 6.16
N THR A 13 -9.55 -18.71 5.97
CA THR A 13 -9.79 -18.15 4.65
C THR A 13 -8.44 -17.66 4.14
N PRO A 14 -7.92 -18.19 3.02
CA PRO A 14 -6.70 -17.66 2.44
C PRO A 14 -6.94 -16.19 2.11
N ASP A 15 -6.00 -15.36 2.55
CA ASP A 15 -5.97 -13.91 2.40
C ASP A 15 -6.50 -13.50 1.01
N LYS A 16 -7.73 -13.00 0.97
CA LYS A 16 -8.49 -12.76 -0.27
C LYS A 16 -7.73 -11.84 -1.22
N ILE A 17 -6.90 -10.96 -0.66
CA ILE A 17 -6.07 -10.00 -1.37
C ILE A 17 -4.93 -10.73 -2.11
N LEU A 18 -4.29 -11.72 -1.48
CA LEU A 18 -3.26 -12.53 -2.16
C LEU A 18 -3.85 -13.33 -3.33
N GLN A 19 -5.06 -13.87 -3.18
CA GLN A 19 -5.76 -14.55 -4.29
C GLN A 19 -6.12 -13.59 -5.43
N GLU A 20 -6.53 -12.36 -5.09
CA GLU A 20 -6.83 -11.33 -6.08
C GLU A 20 -5.56 -10.86 -6.82
N VAL A 21 -4.45 -10.66 -6.10
CA VAL A 21 -3.13 -10.31 -6.66
C VAL A 21 -2.63 -11.40 -7.61
N VAL A 22 -2.77 -12.68 -7.23
CA VAL A 22 -2.40 -13.82 -8.08
C VAL A 22 -3.30 -13.90 -9.32
N SER A 23 -4.61 -13.63 -9.17
CA SER A 23 -5.55 -13.62 -10.29
C SER A 23 -5.28 -12.50 -11.30
N ILE A 24 -4.94 -11.30 -10.81
CA ILE A 24 -4.56 -10.14 -11.66
C ILE A 24 -3.27 -10.42 -12.43
N ALA A 25 -2.26 -11.01 -11.77
CA ALA A 25 -1.00 -11.37 -12.43
C ALA A 25 -1.17 -12.42 -13.55
N GLN A 26 -2.26 -13.20 -13.51
CA GLN A 26 -2.55 -14.25 -14.50
C GLN A 26 -3.46 -13.79 -15.66
N SER A 27 -4.08 -12.60 -15.58
CA SER A 27 -5.08 -12.15 -16.54
C SER A 27 -4.53 -11.30 -17.72
N GLU A 28 -3.22 -11.23 -17.94
CA GLU A 28 -2.62 -10.37 -18.99
C GLU A 28 -2.68 -10.93 -20.43
N ARG A 29 -3.71 -11.71 -20.77
CA ARG A 29 -3.97 -12.12 -22.16
C ARG A 29 -5.43 -11.83 -22.53
N THR A 30 -5.66 -10.69 -23.19
CA THR A 30 -6.61 -10.41 -24.29
C THR A 30 -7.00 -8.91 -24.25
N GLY A 31 -7.00 -8.25 -25.41
CA GLY A 31 -7.17 -6.80 -25.55
C GLY A 31 -8.61 -6.27 -25.43
N GLN A 32 -8.68 -4.94 -25.23
CA GLN A 32 -9.82 -4.00 -25.33
C GLN A 32 -10.84 -3.89 -24.17
N GLN A 33 -10.58 -2.98 -23.21
CA GLN A 33 -11.36 -1.75 -22.90
C GLN A 33 -10.78 -1.01 -21.64
N PRO A 34 -11.01 0.31 -21.46
CA PRO A 34 -10.38 1.13 -20.41
C PRO A 34 -11.26 1.20 -19.16
N GLU A 35 -11.23 0.15 -18.34
CA GLU A 35 -11.73 0.14 -16.97
C GLU A 35 -10.54 -0.19 -16.07
N GLY A 36 -10.23 0.72 -15.14
CA GLY A 36 -9.07 0.77 -14.25
C GLY A 36 -8.11 -0.41 -14.31
N ARG A 37 -6.97 -0.25 -14.99
CA ARG A 37 -5.83 -1.16 -14.85
C ARG A 37 -5.43 -1.18 -13.38
N ARG A 38 -5.93 -2.15 -12.60
CA ARG A 38 -5.44 -2.44 -11.26
C ARG A 38 -3.98 -2.86 -11.43
N ARG A 39 -3.07 -1.93 -11.14
CA ARG A 39 -1.63 -2.15 -11.25
C ARG A 39 -1.07 -2.55 -9.90
N ILE A 40 -0.18 -3.53 -9.91
CA ILE A 40 0.60 -3.92 -8.74
C ILE A 40 1.91 -3.12 -8.77
N LEU A 41 2.20 -2.43 -7.67
CA LEU A 41 3.48 -1.76 -7.44
C LEU A 41 4.18 -2.40 -6.26
N SER A 42 5.51 -2.47 -6.29
CA SER A 42 6.32 -2.92 -5.15
C SER A 42 7.09 -1.75 -4.56
N LEU A 43 7.06 -1.62 -3.24
CA LEU A 43 7.81 -0.62 -2.50
C LEU A 43 8.69 -1.32 -1.46
N VAL A 44 9.97 -0.96 -1.40
CA VAL A 44 10.89 -1.44 -0.38
C VAL A 44 11.24 -0.29 0.56
N ILE A 45 10.91 -0.45 1.83
CA ILE A 45 11.20 0.51 2.89
C ILE A 45 12.26 -0.11 3.80
N LYS A 46 13.52 0.27 3.59
CA LYS A 46 14.66 -0.42 4.24
C LYS A 46 14.87 -0.05 5.72
N ASP A 47 14.43 1.14 6.13
CA ASP A 47 14.64 1.64 7.48
C ASP A 47 13.54 2.64 7.89
N ARG A 48 13.57 3.07 9.16
CA ARG A 48 12.59 4.01 9.72
C ARG A 48 12.65 5.40 9.09
N ARG A 49 13.81 5.83 8.59
CA ARG A 49 13.95 7.14 7.92
C ARG A 49 13.26 7.10 6.56
N ALA A 50 13.46 6.02 5.81
CA ALA A 50 12.75 5.78 4.55
C ALA A 50 11.24 5.70 4.77
N LEU A 51 10.79 5.01 5.84
CA LEU A 51 9.38 4.98 6.19
C LEU A 51 8.84 6.38 6.47
N HIS A 52 9.51 7.13 7.35
CA HIS A 52 9.11 8.48 7.72
C HIS A 52 9.01 9.40 6.50
N ALA A 53 9.97 9.31 5.58
CA ALA A 53 9.96 10.13 4.39
C ALA A 53 8.82 9.73 3.43
N ALA A 54 8.49 8.44 3.33
CA ALA A 54 7.43 7.94 2.44
C ALA A 54 6.02 8.08 3.03
N TYR A 55 5.86 8.01 4.34
CA TYR A 55 4.54 7.99 4.99
C TYR A 55 3.84 9.36 4.94
N MET A 56 2.54 9.33 4.64
CA MET A 56 1.67 10.50 4.53
C MET A 56 0.60 10.46 5.64
N PRO A 57 0.91 10.87 6.87
CA PRO A 57 0.01 10.74 8.03
C PRO A 57 -1.24 11.62 7.92
N PHE A 58 -1.18 12.70 7.14
CA PHE A 58 -2.27 13.67 6.97
C PHE A 58 -3.36 13.20 5.99
N VAL A 59 -3.09 12.16 5.21
CA VAL A 59 -4.09 11.56 4.31
C VAL A 59 -5.07 10.74 5.14
N LYS A 60 -6.38 10.81 4.83
CA LYS A 60 -7.39 10.00 5.52
C LYS A 60 -7.04 8.51 5.41
N ASN A 61 -7.00 7.81 6.55
CA ASN A 61 -6.53 6.41 6.71
C ASN A 61 -5.02 6.21 6.53
N GLY A 62 -4.24 7.27 6.34
CA GLY A 62 -2.81 7.22 6.00
C GLY A 62 -2.57 7.03 4.50
N GLY A 63 -1.31 7.18 4.12
CA GLY A 63 -0.86 6.94 2.75
C GLY A 63 0.65 6.77 2.64
N LEU A 64 1.10 6.39 1.45
CA LEU A 64 2.52 6.30 1.10
C LEU A 64 2.80 7.05 -0.19
N PHE A 65 3.91 7.78 -0.21
CA PHE A 65 4.54 8.25 -1.43
C PHE A 65 5.40 7.14 -2.02
N VAL A 66 5.16 6.83 -3.30
CA VAL A 66 5.88 5.81 -4.07
C VAL A 66 6.62 6.50 -5.21
N PRO A 67 7.96 6.59 -5.16
CA PRO A 67 8.75 7.09 -6.27
C PRO A 67 8.54 6.22 -7.52
N THR A 68 8.14 6.84 -8.63
CA THR A 68 7.92 6.15 -9.90
C THR A 68 7.86 7.16 -11.04
N ASN A 69 8.38 6.75 -12.21
CA ASN A 69 8.24 7.51 -13.46
C ASN A 69 7.05 7.01 -14.30
N GLN A 70 6.32 5.98 -13.83
CA GLN A 70 5.15 5.50 -14.54
C GLN A 70 4.01 6.52 -14.43
N PRO A 71 3.26 6.73 -15.52
CA PRO A 71 2.13 7.64 -15.51
C PRO A 71 0.96 7.02 -14.73
N TYR A 72 0.40 7.84 -13.84
CA TYR A 72 -0.78 7.59 -13.04
C TYR A 72 -1.67 8.83 -13.02
N GLN A 73 -2.96 8.61 -12.80
CA GLN A 73 -3.96 9.65 -12.66
C GLN A 73 -4.52 9.66 -11.24
N LEU A 74 -4.99 10.83 -10.81
CA LEU A 74 -5.75 10.94 -9.57
C LEU A 74 -6.98 10.03 -9.66
N GLY A 75 -7.23 9.27 -8.60
CA GLY A 75 -8.32 8.30 -8.55
C GLY A 75 -7.94 6.90 -9.00
N ASP A 76 -6.78 6.67 -9.63
CA ASP A 76 -6.32 5.34 -10.03
C ASP A 76 -6.27 4.39 -8.82
N GLU A 77 -6.83 3.19 -8.98
CA GLU A 77 -6.81 2.15 -7.96
C GLU A 77 -5.63 1.19 -8.16
N LEU A 78 -4.89 0.94 -7.09
CA LEU A 78 -3.63 0.22 -7.12
C LEU A 78 -3.55 -0.79 -5.98
N PHE A 79 -2.77 -1.85 -6.20
CA PHE A 79 -2.28 -2.72 -5.12
C PHE A 79 -0.79 -2.47 -4.93
N LEU A 80 -0.37 -2.25 -3.69
CA LEU A 80 1.03 -2.15 -3.31
C LEU A 80 1.46 -3.41 -2.59
N LEU A 81 2.66 -3.90 -2.86
CA LEU A 81 3.36 -4.87 -2.04
C LEU A 81 4.50 -4.15 -1.33
N VAL A 82 4.37 -3.95 -0.03
CA VAL A 82 5.34 -3.21 0.77
C VAL A 82 6.25 -4.20 1.52
N GLN A 83 7.54 -4.19 1.19
CA GLN A 83 8.57 -4.80 2.00
C GLN A 83 8.98 -3.79 3.08
N LEU A 84 8.67 -4.07 4.34
CA LEU A 84 8.83 -3.11 5.45
C LEU A 84 9.96 -3.55 6.38
N LEU A 85 11.03 -2.76 6.46
CA LEU A 85 12.22 -3.01 7.27
C LEU A 85 12.67 -4.48 7.11
N ASP A 86 12.81 -5.19 8.22
CA ASP A 86 13.22 -6.59 8.31
C ASP A 86 12.01 -7.55 8.46
N GLU A 87 10.79 -7.07 8.20
CA GLU A 87 9.61 -7.94 8.22
C GLU A 87 9.77 -9.05 7.17
N PRO A 88 9.54 -10.32 7.53
CA PRO A 88 9.77 -11.43 6.61
C PRO A 88 8.79 -11.44 5.44
N ASP A 89 7.57 -10.92 5.68
CA ASP A 89 6.47 -10.94 4.73
C ASP A 89 6.20 -9.55 4.14
N ARG A 90 5.89 -9.53 2.84
CA ARG A 90 5.41 -8.31 2.17
C ARG A 90 3.97 -8.03 2.58
N ILE A 91 3.69 -6.77 2.89
CA ILE A 91 2.36 -6.31 3.27
C ILE A 91 1.62 -5.88 2.00
N PRO A 92 0.55 -6.57 1.60
CA PRO A 92 -0.33 -6.07 0.54
C PRO A 92 -1.11 -4.86 1.06
N VAL A 93 -1.22 -3.82 0.25
CA VAL A 93 -1.98 -2.61 0.56
C VAL A 93 -2.84 -2.22 -0.65
N ALA A 94 -4.16 -2.23 -0.47
CA ALA A 94 -5.08 -1.67 -1.47
C ALA A 94 -5.19 -0.15 -1.30
N GLY A 95 -5.02 0.61 -2.38
CA GLY A 95 -4.99 2.06 -2.32
C GLY A 95 -5.53 2.79 -3.54
N GLN A 96 -5.63 4.10 -3.41
CA GLN A 96 -6.03 5.03 -4.48
C GLN A 96 -5.02 6.17 -4.59
N VAL A 97 -4.68 6.57 -5.82
CA VAL A 97 -3.82 7.72 -6.07
C VAL A 97 -4.55 9.01 -5.69
N VAL A 98 -3.97 9.77 -4.75
CA VAL A 98 -4.48 11.06 -4.27
C VAL A 98 -3.51 12.21 -4.49
N TRP A 99 -2.29 11.90 -4.94
CA TRP A 99 -1.26 12.88 -5.26
C TRP A 99 -0.40 12.37 -6.42
N VAL A 100 0.01 13.28 -7.30
CA VAL A 100 0.95 12.99 -8.40
C VAL A 100 2.03 14.06 -8.40
N THR A 101 3.29 13.66 -8.23
CA THR A 101 4.46 14.51 -8.42
C THR A 101 5.02 14.27 -9.83
N PRO A 102 4.93 15.24 -10.76
CA PRO A 102 5.41 15.06 -12.12
C PRO A 102 6.93 14.98 -12.20
N ILE A 103 7.43 14.41 -13.31
CA ILE A 103 8.86 14.40 -13.62
C ILE A 103 9.33 15.84 -13.82
N GLY A 104 10.45 16.21 -13.18
CA GLY A 104 11.00 17.56 -13.24
C GLY A 104 10.32 18.56 -12.31
N ALA A 105 9.60 18.08 -11.29
CA ALA A 105 9.03 18.94 -10.25
C ALA A 105 10.10 19.83 -9.59
N GLU A 106 9.71 21.07 -9.31
CA GLU A 106 10.59 22.07 -8.69
C GLU A 106 11.07 21.65 -7.30
N GLY A 107 12.28 22.07 -6.93
CA GLY A 107 12.88 21.77 -5.63
C GLY A 107 13.48 20.36 -5.53
N ASN A 108 13.86 19.74 -6.66
CA ASN A 108 14.49 18.42 -6.71
C ASN A 108 13.65 17.30 -6.05
N ARG A 109 12.32 17.42 -6.12
CA ARG A 109 11.40 16.40 -5.61
C ARG A 109 11.40 15.20 -6.54
N ALA A 110 11.42 14.00 -5.95
CA ALA A 110 11.31 12.77 -6.72
C ALA A 110 9.95 12.69 -7.43
N ALA A 111 9.94 12.27 -8.69
CA ALA A 111 8.72 11.92 -9.40
C ALA A 111 8.05 10.71 -8.73
N GLY A 112 6.72 10.71 -8.66
CA GLY A 112 6.00 9.61 -8.05
C GLY A 112 4.55 9.93 -7.73
N VAL A 113 3.95 9.05 -6.94
CA VAL A 113 2.52 9.12 -6.58
C VAL A 113 2.32 8.99 -5.08
N GLY A 114 1.40 9.76 -4.51
CA GLY A 114 0.89 9.54 -3.16
C GLY A 114 -0.36 8.68 -3.22
N ILE A 115 -0.36 7.60 -2.46
CA ILE A 115 -1.41 6.57 -2.46
C ILE A 115 -2.07 6.55 -1.08
N GLN A 116 -3.37 6.83 -1.06
CA GLN A 116 -4.22 6.72 0.12
C GLN A 116 -4.59 5.26 0.38
N PHE A 117 -4.55 4.81 1.64
CA PHE A 117 -5.00 3.47 2.01
C PHE A 117 -6.52 3.35 2.01
N LYS A 118 -7.04 2.25 1.44
CA LYS A 118 -8.48 1.99 1.42
C LYS A 118 -9.04 1.62 2.80
N GLU A 119 -10.32 1.94 2.98
CA GLU A 119 -11.08 1.74 4.21
C GLU A 119 -11.20 0.26 4.63
N GLN A 120 -11.00 -0.69 3.71
CA GLN A 120 -11.22 -2.11 3.98
C GLN A 120 -10.05 -2.77 4.72
N GLU A 121 -8.91 -2.10 4.86
CA GLU A 121 -7.69 -2.60 5.51
C GLU A 121 -7.41 -1.92 6.88
N LYS A 122 -8.49 -1.40 7.50
CA LYS A 122 -8.49 -0.08 8.13
C LYS A 122 -7.69 0.18 9.39
N ASN A 123 -7.23 -0.82 10.12
CA ASN A 123 -6.55 -0.54 11.39
C ASN A 123 -5.14 -1.12 11.40
N ASP A 124 -4.96 -2.35 10.93
CA ASP A 124 -3.67 -3.03 11.08
C ASP A 124 -2.55 -2.36 10.29
N ILE A 125 -2.82 -1.89 9.07
CA ILE A 125 -1.76 -1.35 8.21
C ILE A 125 -1.27 0.01 8.70
N ARG A 126 -2.21 0.94 8.93
CA ARG A 126 -1.88 2.26 9.49
C ARG A 126 -1.17 2.11 10.83
N HIS A 127 -1.76 1.32 11.74
CA HIS A 127 -1.14 1.09 13.03
C HIS A 127 0.24 0.48 12.88
N LYS A 128 0.43 -0.52 11.99
CA LYS A 128 1.73 -1.16 11.71
C LYS A 128 2.78 -0.16 11.23
N PHE A 129 2.46 0.76 10.34
CA PHE A 129 3.43 1.79 9.94
C PHE A 129 3.74 2.77 11.08
N GLU A 130 2.72 3.21 11.84
CA GLU A 130 2.89 4.16 12.94
C GLU A 130 3.76 3.61 14.08
N GLN A 131 3.84 2.28 14.29
CA GLN A 131 4.72 1.66 15.32
C GLN A 131 6.21 1.92 15.08
N TYR A 132 6.60 2.06 13.81
CA TYR A 132 8.00 2.27 13.42
C TYR A 132 8.34 3.76 13.27
N LEU A 133 7.34 4.65 13.31
CA LEU A 133 7.56 6.08 13.22
C LEU A 133 8.04 6.63 14.56
N PRO A 134 8.94 7.63 14.55
CA PRO A 134 9.35 8.31 15.77
C PRO A 134 8.15 8.98 16.45
N THR A 135 8.05 8.88 17.76
CA THR A 135 7.11 9.66 18.56
C THR A 135 7.78 10.95 19.06
N GLY A 136 7.01 12.04 19.18
CA GLY A 136 7.52 13.31 19.72
C GLY A 136 8.28 14.18 18.72
N ALA A 137 9.38 14.80 19.14
CA ALA A 137 10.07 15.86 18.37
C ALA A 137 10.67 15.39 17.03
N ASP A 138 11.02 14.11 16.88
CA ASP A 138 11.55 13.55 15.64
C ASP A 138 10.51 13.41 14.52
N ALA A 139 9.20 13.54 14.82
CA ALA A 139 8.11 13.50 13.83
C ALA A 139 8.00 14.77 12.96
N GLN A 140 8.77 15.82 13.27
CA GLN A 140 8.74 17.10 12.56
C GLN A 140 9.73 17.18 11.39
N ARG A 141 10.42 16.08 11.04
CA ARG A 141 11.31 16.07 9.87
C ARG A 141 10.50 16.24 8.57
N PRO A 142 11.08 16.85 7.53
CA PRO A 142 10.40 16.96 6.23
C PRO A 142 10.06 15.56 5.68
N THR A 143 8.84 15.40 5.16
CA THR A 143 8.43 14.21 4.40
C THR A 143 8.60 14.50 2.90
N HIS A 144 8.47 13.50 2.02
CA HIS A 144 8.50 13.76 0.57
C HIS A 144 7.33 14.61 0.07
N THR A 145 6.33 14.84 0.91
CA THR A 145 5.05 15.46 0.53
C THR A 145 4.78 16.78 1.24
N MET A 146 5.75 17.29 2.03
CA MET A 146 5.73 18.62 2.64
C MET A 146 6.87 19.50 2.13
#